data_AF-A0A921RGH0-F1
#
_entry.id   AF-A0A921RGH0-F1
#
_cell.length_a   1.000
_cell.length_b   1.000
_cell.length_c   1.000
_cell.angle_alpha   90.00
_cell.angle_beta   90.00
_cell.angle_gamma   90.00
#
_symmetry.space_group_name_H-M   'P 1'
#
loop_
_entity.id
_entity.type
_entity.pdbx_description
1 polymer ?
#
loop_
_entity_poly.entity_id
_entity_poly.type
_entity_poly.pdbx_seq_one_letter_code
_entity_poly.pdbx_strand_id
1 'polypeptide(L)'
;MAALGSKLAQLQSKACEATRMVAKHGGSYHKTLMEKNKHYVVDPPTIEKCRELSKQLFYTRLASLPGRYESFWKELDGAKLLWKNRSNLKVEDAGVAAMFGIELYAWFCLGEIAGRGFTVTGYHV
;
A
#
# COMPACT_ATOMS: atom_id res chain seq x y z
N MET A 1 15.71 -18.09 -21.11
CA MET A 1 15.92 -17.62 -19.73
C MET A 1 16.93 -16.45 -19.58
N ALA A 2 17.82 -16.16 -20.54
CA ALA A 2 18.82 -15.08 -20.40
C ALA A 2 18.29 -13.63 -20.54
N ALA A 3 17.16 -13.43 -21.23
CA ALA A 3 16.61 -12.09 -21.49
C ALA A 3 15.95 -11.43 -20.26
N LEU A 4 15.38 -12.23 -19.35
CA LEU A 4 14.71 -11.72 -18.14
C LEU A 4 15.72 -11.19 -17.11
N GLY A 5 16.85 -11.91 -16.93
CA GLY A 5 17.93 -11.49 -16.03
C GLY A 5 18.59 -10.18 -16.47
N SER A 6 18.77 -9.98 -17.77
CA SER A 6 19.35 -8.75 -18.32
C SER A 6 18.43 -7.54 -18.13
N LYS A 7 17.10 -7.73 -18.23
CA LYS A 7 16.10 -6.68 -17.96
C LYS A 7 15.97 -6.38 -16.46
N LEU A 8 16.08 -7.38 -15.60
CA LEU A 8 16.10 -7.21 -14.14
C LEU A 8 17.36 -6.45 -13.69
N ALA A 9 18.54 -6.75 -14.27
CA ALA A 9 19.77 -6.01 -14.00
C ALA A 9 19.69 -4.53 -14.45
N GLN A 10 19.04 -4.26 -15.58
CA GLN A 10 18.76 -2.88 -16.03
C GLN A 10 17.73 -2.16 -15.14
N LEU A 11 16.72 -2.87 -14.64
CA LEU A 11 15.76 -2.33 -13.68
C LEU A 11 16.41 -2.05 -12.33
N GLN A 12 17.28 -2.94 -11.86
CA GLN A 12 18.04 -2.77 -10.63
C GLN A 12 19.01 -1.60 -10.73
N SER A 13 19.72 -1.43 -11.86
CA SER A 13 20.63 -0.30 -12.05
C SER A 13 19.88 1.02 -12.15
N LYS A 14 18.73 1.06 -12.83
CA LYS A 14 17.86 2.24 -12.89
C LYS A 14 17.17 2.55 -11.56
N ALA A 15 16.78 1.53 -10.80
CA ALA A 15 16.26 1.70 -9.44
C ALA A 15 17.34 2.23 -8.50
N CYS A 16 18.57 1.72 -8.57
CA CYS A 16 19.70 2.20 -7.79
C CYS A 16 20.08 3.65 -8.14
N GLU A 17 20.02 4.01 -9.42
CA GLU A 17 20.25 5.37 -9.91
C GLU A 17 19.14 6.32 -9.44
N ALA A 18 17.87 5.89 -9.49
CA ALA A 18 16.73 6.63 -8.94
C ALA A 18 16.80 6.77 -7.41
N THR A 19 17.17 5.72 -6.67
CA THR A 19 17.43 5.77 -5.23
C THR A 19 18.61 6.69 -4.91
N ARG A 20 19.64 6.75 -5.75
CA ARG A 20 20.77 7.67 -5.57
C ARG A 20 20.39 9.12 -5.87
N MET A 21 19.49 9.35 -6.82
CA MET A 21 18.91 10.68 -7.07
C MET A 21 17.96 11.10 -5.94
N VAL A 22 17.14 10.19 -5.41
CA VAL A 22 16.28 10.42 -4.24
C VAL A 22 17.11 10.59 -2.96
N ALA A 23 18.26 9.94 -2.83
CA ALA A 23 19.15 10.16 -1.70
C ALA A 23 19.84 11.53 -1.78
N LYS A 24 20.24 11.97 -2.99
CA LYS A 24 20.89 13.27 -3.21
C LYS A 24 19.93 14.46 -3.16
N HIS A 25 18.71 14.32 -3.67
CA HIS A 25 17.70 15.38 -3.75
C HIS A 25 16.54 15.20 -2.79
N GLY A 26 16.41 14.05 -2.13
CA GLY A 26 15.33 13.78 -1.18
C GLY A 26 15.46 14.59 0.09
N GLY A 27 16.69 14.89 0.53
CA GLY A 27 16.90 15.79 1.68
C GLY A 27 16.42 17.22 1.40
N SER A 28 16.75 17.78 0.24
CA SER A 28 16.30 19.13 -0.16
C SER A 28 14.81 19.15 -0.50
N TYR A 29 14.30 18.12 -1.18
CA TYR A 29 12.88 17.97 -1.50
C TYR A 29 12.02 17.77 -0.24
N HIS A 30 12.47 16.95 0.71
CA HIS A 30 11.84 16.76 2.00
C HIS A 30 11.81 18.08 2.79
N LYS A 31 12.90 18.84 2.78
CA LYS A 31 12.96 20.15 3.44
C LYS A 31 11.98 21.14 2.82
N THR A 32 11.95 21.27 1.49
CA THR A 32 10.99 22.14 0.79
C THR A 32 9.53 21.70 1.01
N LEU A 33 9.26 20.39 1.07
CA LEU A 33 7.93 19.88 1.41
C LEU A 33 7.56 20.17 2.85
N MET A 34 8.48 20.01 3.80
CA MET A 34 8.23 20.33 5.21
C MET A 34 8.01 21.83 5.43
N GLU A 35 8.73 22.69 4.69
CA GLU A 35 8.52 24.14 4.71
C GLU A 35 7.15 24.53 4.13
N LYS A 36 6.74 23.90 3.01
CA LYS A 36 5.41 24.11 2.41
C LYS A 36 4.26 23.56 3.25
N ASN A 37 4.50 22.53 4.06
CA ASN A 37 3.50 21.89 4.91
C ASN A 37 3.58 22.35 6.37
N LYS A 38 4.35 23.40 6.66
CA LYS A 38 4.60 23.90 8.01
C LYS A 38 3.31 24.33 8.74
N HIS A 39 2.26 24.68 8.01
CA HIS A 39 0.93 24.99 8.56
C HIS A 39 0.14 23.77 9.05
N TYR A 40 0.56 22.55 8.69
CA TYR A 40 -0.01 21.30 9.22
C TYR A 40 0.81 20.70 10.37
N VAL A 41 2.02 21.24 10.62
CA VAL A 41 2.91 20.77 11.67
C VAL A 41 2.68 21.61 12.91
N VAL A 42 2.15 20.99 13.97
CA VAL A 42 1.94 21.66 15.26
C VAL A 42 3.28 21.82 15.97
N ASP A 43 3.68 23.06 16.21
CA ASP A 43 4.83 23.45 17.04
C ASP A 43 4.31 24.18 18.28
N PRO A 44 4.73 23.86 19.52
CA PRO A 44 5.80 22.95 19.92
C PRO A 44 5.38 21.45 19.97
N PRO A 45 6.31 20.52 19.67
CA PRO A 45 6.10 19.07 19.79
C PRO A 45 6.13 18.63 21.25
N THR A 46 5.14 19.06 22.04
CA THR A 46 4.96 18.58 23.41
C THR A 46 4.37 17.18 23.40
N ILE A 47 4.84 16.30 24.31
CA ILE A 47 4.40 14.90 24.42
C ILE A 47 2.87 14.79 24.52
N GLU A 48 2.23 15.74 25.21
CA GLU A 48 0.77 15.81 25.35
C GLU A 48 0.05 16.09 24.02
N LYS A 49 0.58 17.01 23.20
CA LYS A 49 0.02 17.33 21.89
C LYS A 49 0.20 16.18 20.90
N CYS A 50 1.32 15.45 20.96
CA CYS A 50 1.50 14.24 20.17
C CYS A 50 0.46 13.17 20.52
N ARG A 51 0.14 13.01 21.82
CA ARG A 51 -0.87 12.07 22.30
C ARG A 51 -2.30 12.48 21.95
N GLU A 52 -2.58 13.78 21.92
CA GLU A 52 -3.88 14.32 21.49
C GLU A 52 -4.08 14.15 19.98
N LEU A 53 -3.07 14.49 19.17
CA LEU A 53 -3.09 14.32 17.72
C LEU A 53 -3.22 12.84 17.32
N SER A 54 -2.54 11.92 18.01
CA SER A 54 -2.66 10.49 17.74
C SER A 54 -4.07 9.97 18.05
N LYS A 55 -4.69 10.41 19.15
CA LYS A 55 -6.09 10.12 19.47
C LYS A 55 -7.02 10.70 18.40
N GLN A 56 -6.83 11.96 18.02
CA GLN A 56 -7.66 12.60 17.00
C GLN A 56 -7.56 11.88 15.66
N LEU A 57 -6.35 11.53 15.22
CA LEU A 57 -6.13 10.72 14.03
C LEU A 57 -6.83 9.37 14.14
N PHE A 58 -6.70 8.68 15.27
CA PHE A 58 -7.35 7.39 15.50
C PHE A 58 -8.87 7.50 15.41
N TYR A 59 -9.48 8.49 16.07
CA TYR A 59 -10.92 8.72 16.01
C TYR A 59 -11.41 9.15 14.63
N THR A 60 -10.69 10.02 13.92
CA THR A 60 -11.02 10.38 12.53
C THR A 60 -10.93 9.16 11.61
N ARG A 61 -9.94 8.31 11.79
CA ARG A 61 -9.82 7.06 11.03
C ARG A 61 -10.98 6.12 11.34
N LEU A 62 -11.32 5.92 12.61
CA LEU A 62 -12.50 5.12 13.02
C LEU A 62 -13.80 5.67 12.43
N ALA A 63 -14.01 6.99 12.48
CA ALA A 63 -15.21 7.62 11.91
C ALA A 63 -15.30 7.47 10.38
N SER A 64 -14.15 7.33 9.69
CA SER A 64 -14.11 7.09 8.25
C SER A 64 -14.32 5.63 7.83
N LEU A 65 -14.22 4.68 8.76
CA LEU A 65 -14.43 3.25 8.48
C LEU A 65 -15.84 2.90 7.99
N PRO A 66 -16.95 3.36 8.60
CA PRO A 66 -18.29 2.98 8.13
C PRO A 66 -18.55 3.44 6.69
N GLY A 67 -18.13 4.64 6.31
CA GLY A 67 -18.28 5.13 4.94
C GLY A 67 -17.47 4.30 3.92
N ARG A 68 -16.25 3.88 4.29
CA ARG A 68 -15.44 2.99 3.44
C ARG A 68 -16.03 1.59 3.33
N TYR A 69 -16.61 1.08 4.41
CA TYR A 69 -17.29 -0.21 4.43
C TYR A 69 -18.52 -0.21 3.51
N GLU A 70 -19.33 0.85 3.53
CA GLU A 70 -20.45 1.01 2.60
C GLU A 70 -20.02 1.04 1.12
N SER A 71 -18.94 1.75 0.79
CA SER A 71 -18.38 1.75 -0.57
C SER A 71 -17.92 0.36 -0.99
N PHE A 72 -17.20 -0.34 -0.11
CA PHE A 72 -16.75 -1.70 -0.36
C PHE A 72 -17.93 -2.66 -0.61
N TRP A 73 -19.01 -2.55 0.16
CA TRP A 73 -20.20 -3.37 -0.06
C TRP A 73 -20.90 -3.08 -1.39
N LYS A 74 -20.93 -1.82 -1.83
CA LYS A 74 -21.47 -1.45 -3.14
C LYS A 74 -20.63 -2.04 -4.29
N GLU A 75 -19.31 -1.99 -4.17
CA GLU A 75 -18.40 -2.60 -5.16
C GLU A 75 -18.51 -4.13 -5.17
N LEU A 76 -18.68 -4.75 -3.99
CA LEU A 76 -18.88 -6.20 -3.86
C LEU A 76 -20.23 -6.65 -4.44
N ASP A 77 -21.31 -5.90 -4.20
CA ASP A 77 -22.61 -6.19 -4.79
C ASP A 77 -22.58 -6.04 -6.33
N GLY A 78 -21.86 -5.04 -6.85
CA GLY A 78 -21.57 -4.88 -8.27
C GLY A 78 -20.79 -6.07 -8.85
N ALA A 79 -19.73 -6.51 -8.18
CA ALA A 79 -18.96 -7.70 -8.57
C ALA A 79 -19.82 -8.99 -8.52
N LYS A 80 -20.73 -9.10 -7.54
CA LYS A 80 -21.66 -10.23 -7.41
C LYS A 80 -22.70 -10.24 -8.54
N LEU A 81 -23.17 -9.08 -8.98
CA LEU A 81 -24.07 -8.93 -10.13
C LEU A 81 -23.37 -9.32 -11.44
N LEU A 82 -22.10 -8.92 -11.61
CA LEU A 82 -21.25 -9.33 -12.73
C LEU A 82 -20.98 -10.84 -12.73
N TRP A 83 -20.74 -11.42 -11.55
CA TRP A 83 -20.58 -12.86 -11.39
C TRP A 83 -21.85 -13.65 -11.74
N LYS A 84 -23.05 -13.12 -11.43
CA LYS A 84 -24.32 -13.73 -11.86
C LYS A 84 -24.54 -13.67 -13.37
N ASN A 85 -24.00 -12.65 -14.05
CA ASN A 85 -24.02 -12.49 -15.51
C ASN A 85 -22.77 -13.10 -16.21
N ARG A 86 -22.24 -14.21 -15.67
CA ARG A 86 -20.95 -14.82 -16.05
C ARG A 86 -20.76 -15.07 -17.54
N SER A 87 -21.84 -15.27 -18.29
CA SER A 87 -21.82 -15.61 -19.71
C SER A 87 -21.45 -14.44 -20.64
N ASN A 88 -21.39 -13.20 -20.14
CA ASN A 88 -21.12 -12.00 -20.96
C ASN A 88 -19.90 -11.18 -20.45
N LEU A 89 -19.00 -11.80 -19.68
CA LEU A 89 -17.91 -11.09 -19.02
C LEU A 89 -16.77 -10.74 -19.99
N LYS A 90 -16.48 -9.45 -20.09
CA LYS A 90 -15.28 -8.89 -20.75
C LYS A 90 -14.01 -9.43 -20.07
N VAL A 91 -13.01 -9.76 -20.89
CA VAL A 91 -11.70 -10.28 -20.45
C VAL A 91 -10.96 -9.32 -19.53
N GLU A 92 -11.26 -8.01 -19.60
CA GLU A 92 -10.69 -6.96 -18.76
C GLU A 92 -11.12 -7.07 -17.28
N ASP A 93 -12.40 -7.30 -16.98
CA ASP A 93 -12.89 -7.47 -15.59
C ASP A 93 -12.29 -8.72 -14.93
N ALA A 94 -12.14 -9.80 -15.70
CA ALA A 94 -11.48 -11.02 -15.24
C ALA A 94 -9.98 -10.77 -14.93
N GLY A 95 -9.32 -9.93 -15.72
CA GLY A 95 -7.92 -9.53 -15.50
C GLY A 95 -7.73 -8.73 -14.22
N VAL A 96 -8.62 -7.75 -13.96
CA VAL A 96 -8.59 -6.96 -12.72
C VAL A 96 -8.85 -7.82 -11.50
N ALA A 97 -9.85 -8.72 -11.56
CA ALA A 97 -10.14 -9.65 -10.47
C ALA A 97 -8.97 -10.60 -10.18
N ALA A 98 -8.31 -11.12 -11.22
CA ALA A 98 -7.13 -11.96 -11.06
C ALA A 98 -5.97 -11.21 -10.40
N MET A 99 -5.73 -9.96 -10.80
CA MET A 99 -4.66 -9.13 -10.22
C MET A 99 -4.92 -8.81 -8.74
N PHE A 100 -6.18 -8.48 -8.39
CA PHE A 100 -6.60 -8.36 -6.99
C PHE A 100 -6.39 -9.66 -6.20
N GLY A 101 -6.72 -10.81 -6.79
CA GLY A 101 -6.51 -12.11 -6.15
C GLY A 101 -5.03 -12.40 -5.86
N ILE A 102 -4.14 -12.08 -6.80
CA ILE A 102 -2.69 -12.21 -6.62
C ILE A 102 -2.19 -11.26 -5.53
N GLU A 103 -2.67 -10.02 -5.51
CA GLU A 103 -2.25 -9.03 -4.52
C GLU A 103 -2.71 -9.44 -3.11
N LEU A 104 -3.96 -9.91 -2.96
CA LEU A 104 -4.47 -10.47 -1.71
C LEU A 104 -3.67 -11.68 -1.24
N TYR A 105 -3.28 -12.56 -2.16
CA TYR A 105 -2.44 -13.73 -1.85
C TYR A 105 -1.05 -13.29 -1.37
N ALA A 106 -0.43 -12.30 -2.02
CA ALA A 106 0.85 -11.74 -1.59
C ALA A 106 0.76 -11.13 -0.18
N TRP A 107 -0.30 -10.37 0.11
CA TRP A 107 -0.55 -9.82 1.45
C TRP A 107 -0.79 -10.89 2.51
N PHE A 108 -1.47 -11.98 2.15
CA PHE A 108 -1.65 -13.14 3.02
C PHE A 108 -0.30 -13.80 3.37
N CYS A 109 0.54 -14.06 2.36
CA CYS A 109 1.89 -14.59 2.57
C CYS A 109 2.74 -13.65 3.43
N LEU A 110 2.64 -12.33 3.22
CA LEU A 110 3.34 -11.35 4.04
C LEU A 110 2.88 -11.38 5.51
N GLY A 111 1.57 -11.52 5.73
CA GLY A 111 0.97 -11.69 7.05
C GLY A 111 1.41 -12.99 7.73
N GLU A 112 1.53 -14.07 6.97
CA GLU A 112 2.06 -15.36 7.45
C GLU A 112 3.53 -15.23 7.88
N ILE A 113 4.36 -14.53 7.11
CA ILE A 113 5.76 -14.26 7.48
C ILE A 113 5.85 -13.40 8.75
N ALA A 114 5.01 -12.36 8.86
CA ALA A 114 4.94 -11.53 10.06
C ALA A 114 4.46 -12.32 11.29
N GLY A 115 3.46 -13.18 11.12
CA GLY A 115 2.93 -14.06 12.18
C GLY A 115 3.91 -15.16 12.60
N ARG A 116 4.78 -15.61 11.69
CA ARG A 116 5.91 -16.52 11.99
C ARG A 116 7.15 -15.81 12.53
N GLY A 117 7.06 -14.53 12.93
CA GLY A 117 8.18 -13.80 13.52
C GLY A 117 9.32 -13.47 12.54
N PHE A 118 9.00 -13.16 11.28
CA PHE A 118 9.95 -12.90 10.18
C PHE A 118 10.76 -14.10 9.71
N THR A 119 10.29 -15.32 9.97
CA THR A 119 10.93 -16.54 9.46
C THR A 119 10.53 -16.72 7.99
N VAL A 120 11.41 -16.29 7.07
CA VAL A 120 11.20 -16.37 5.61
C VAL A 120 11.29 -17.80 5.08
N THR A 121 11.79 -18.75 5.88
CA THR A 121 12.02 -20.14 5.47
C THR A 121 11.39 -21.13 6.46
N GLY A 122 10.18 -21.59 6.13
CA GLY A 122 9.56 -22.79 6.70
C GLY A 122 8.99 -22.67 8.12
N TYR A 123 8.06 -23.56 8.45
CA TYR A 123 7.72 -23.87 9.84
C TYR A 123 8.95 -24.50 10.49
N HIS A 124 9.38 -23.97 11.63
CA HIS A 124 10.30 -24.69 12.51
C HIS A 124 9.55 -25.93 13.01
N VAL A 125 9.87 -27.10 12.45
CA VAL A 125 9.60 -28.39 13.09
C VAL A 125 10.63 -28.66 14.17
#